data_AF-A0A1G3JAE5-F1
#
_entry.id   AF-A0A1G3JAE5-F1
#
_cell.length_a   1.000
_cell.length_b   1.000
_cell.length_c   1.000
_cell.angle_alpha   90.00
_cell.angle_beta   90.00
_cell.angle_gamma   90.00
#
_symmetry.space_group_name_H-M   'P 1'
#
loop_
_entity.id
_entity.type
_entity.pdbx_description
1 polymer ?
#
loop_
_entity_poly.entity_id
_entity_poly.type
_entity_poly.pdbx_seq_one_letter_code
_entity_poly.pdbx_strand_id
1 'polypeptide(L)'
;GEYESFRRWEVMDDETFETPELHIKLEEAQKRDAEIEMGEFIEEPLENIDFGRIGAQAAKQVIFQKIRDAEREQILADFMERNEHLVSGTIKRIERGNAIVEFGKIEALLPRDQMIPKENLRVGDRVRAYLLRVDRTVRGPQIILSRITTEFLKKLFELEVPEIEEGILEIVSASRDPGSRAKIAVRTNDQRLDPIGTCVGMRGSRVQAVTTELAGERVDIILWSDDPATFVINALAPAEVTSIMVDEDKHSMDVVVEEENLAQAIGRGGQNVRLATELAGWEI
;
A
#
# COMPACT_ATOMS: atom_id res chain seq x y z
N GLY A 1 37.25 -12.99 16.37
CA GLY A 1 38.18 -13.84 15.59
C GLY A 1 38.47 -15.06 16.41
N GLU A 2 38.92 -14.82 17.63
CA GLU A 2 38.68 -15.69 18.77
C GLU A 2 37.20 -15.65 19.14
N TYR A 3 36.66 -16.80 19.55
CA TYR A 3 35.32 -16.96 20.10
C TYR A 3 35.44 -17.92 21.29
N GLU A 4 34.53 -17.80 22.25
CA GLU A 4 34.45 -18.68 23.42
C GLU A 4 33.06 -19.29 23.42
N SER A 5 33.00 -20.60 23.62
CA SER A 5 31.75 -21.34 23.64
C SER A 5 31.34 -21.53 25.09
N PHE A 6 30.10 -21.19 25.42
CA PHE A 6 29.54 -21.38 26.76
C PHE A 6 28.27 -22.21 26.65
N ARG A 7 28.11 -23.17 27.57
CA ARG A 7 26.81 -23.76 27.84
C ARG A 7 26.06 -22.86 28.80
N ARG A 8 24.80 -22.56 28.49
CA ARG A 8 23.94 -21.71 29.33
C ARG A 8 22.79 -22.52 29.88
N TRP A 9 22.53 -22.37 31.19
CA TRP A 9 21.31 -22.83 31.83
C TRP A 9 20.56 -21.66 32.43
N GLU A 10 19.28 -21.53 32.12
CA GLU A 10 18.39 -20.55 32.74
C GLU A 10 17.95 -21.03 34.12
N VAL A 11 18.00 -20.14 35.12
CA VAL A 11 17.61 -20.43 36.49
C VAL A 11 16.08 -20.41 36.60
N MET A 12 15.47 -21.56 36.83
CA MET A 12 14.02 -21.75 36.89
C MET A 12 13.58 -22.25 38.26
N ASP A 13 12.28 -22.10 38.54
CA ASP A 13 11.63 -22.71 39.68
C ASP A 13 11.40 -24.23 39.48
N ASP A 14 11.07 -24.91 40.57
CA ASP A 14 10.87 -26.36 40.57
C ASP A 14 9.58 -26.81 39.84
N GLU A 15 8.64 -25.88 39.58
CA GLU A 15 7.35 -26.19 38.96
C GLU A 15 7.39 -26.10 37.42
N THR A 16 8.30 -25.29 36.86
CA THR A 16 8.46 -25.06 35.41
C THR A 16 9.70 -25.74 34.81
N PHE A 17 10.41 -26.53 35.61
CA PHE A 17 11.61 -27.28 35.19
C PHE A 17 11.25 -28.46 34.26
N GLU A 18 11.06 -28.20 32.97
CA GLU A 18 10.71 -29.25 31.99
C GLU A 18 11.91 -29.76 31.18
N THR A 19 12.97 -28.95 31.02
CA THR A 19 14.12 -29.27 30.16
C THR A 19 15.45 -29.15 30.91
N PRO A 20 15.95 -30.24 31.53
CA PRO A 20 17.20 -30.23 32.32
C PRO A 20 18.45 -29.85 31.53
N GLU A 21 18.39 -29.91 30.19
CA GLU A 21 19.52 -29.54 29.34
C GLU A 21 19.69 -28.02 29.18
N LEU A 22 18.62 -27.25 29.41
CA LEU A 22 18.54 -25.80 29.23
C LEU A 22 18.26 -25.05 30.53
N HIS A 23 17.80 -25.72 31.58
CA HIS A 23 17.42 -25.11 32.85
C HIS A 23 18.27 -25.66 34.02
N ILE A 24 18.41 -24.87 35.07
CA ILE A 24 19.01 -25.25 36.36
C ILE A 24 18.12 -24.75 37.50
N LYS A 25 18.01 -25.54 38.58
CA LYS A 25 17.22 -25.15 39.75
C LYS A 25 17.91 -24.01 40.49
N LEU A 26 17.13 -23.07 41.05
CA LEU A 26 17.67 -21.96 41.85
C LEU A 26 18.63 -22.43 42.96
N GLU A 27 18.27 -23.47 43.71
CA GLU A 27 19.12 -24.02 44.77
C GLU A 27 20.46 -24.58 44.26
N GLU A 28 20.50 -25.05 43.01
CA GLU A 28 21.70 -25.59 42.39
C GLU A 28 22.53 -24.50 41.70
N ALA A 29 21.86 -23.49 41.12
CA ALA A 29 22.49 -22.28 40.60
C ALA A 29 23.19 -21.50 41.72
N GLN A 30 22.53 -21.33 42.87
CA GLN A 30 23.06 -20.63 44.05
C GLN A 30 24.29 -21.31 44.69
N LYS A 31 24.52 -22.60 44.41
CA LYS A 31 25.76 -23.28 44.83
C LYS A 31 26.95 -22.91 43.97
N ARG A 32 26.72 -22.47 42.73
CA ARG A 32 27.75 -22.05 41.78
C ARG A 32 27.97 -20.54 41.84
N ASP A 33 26.89 -19.77 41.98
CA ASP A 33 26.91 -18.32 42.17
C ASP A 33 25.86 -17.93 43.21
N ALA A 34 26.31 -17.51 44.39
CA ALA A 34 25.43 -17.25 45.53
C ALA A 34 24.51 -16.02 45.34
N GLU A 35 24.82 -15.14 44.39
CA GLU A 35 24.04 -13.93 44.12
C GLU A 35 23.03 -14.10 42.98
N ILE A 36 22.97 -15.27 42.34
CA ILE A 36 22.13 -15.50 41.15
C ILE A 36 20.62 -15.57 41.49
N GLU A 37 19.84 -14.88 40.67
CA GLU A 37 18.38 -14.80 40.80
C GLU A 37 17.65 -15.68 39.78
N MET A 38 16.33 -15.88 39.98
CA MET A 38 15.50 -16.59 39.02
C MET A 38 15.40 -15.80 37.71
N GLY A 39 15.47 -16.51 36.57
CA GLY A 39 15.52 -15.92 35.23
C GLY A 39 16.91 -15.49 34.75
N GLU A 40 17.93 -15.61 35.60
CA GLU A 40 19.33 -15.38 35.20
C GLU A 40 19.97 -16.65 34.62
N PHE A 41 21.20 -16.56 34.12
CA PHE A 41 21.87 -17.65 33.40
C PHE A 41 23.19 -18.05 34.08
N ILE A 42 23.36 -19.35 34.32
CA ILE A 42 24.68 -19.92 34.64
C ILE A 42 25.39 -20.29 33.33
N GLU A 43 26.62 -19.81 33.19
CA GLU A 43 27.50 -20.08 32.05
C GLU A 43 28.63 -21.03 32.46
N GLU A 44 28.83 -22.10 31.69
CA GLU A 44 29.98 -23.00 31.83
C GLU A 44 30.80 -22.98 30.53
N PRO A 45 32.10 -22.66 30.60
CA PRO A 45 32.96 -22.64 29.42
C PRO A 45 33.08 -24.05 28.85
N LEU A 46 32.85 -24.16 27.55
CA LEU A 46 33.02 -25.38 26.77
C LEU A 46 34.27 -25.27 25.91
N GLU A 47 34.90 -26.41 25.65
CA GLU A 47 35.92 -26.47 24.61
C GLU A 47 35.30 -26.04 23.28
N ASN A 48 35.96 -25.08 22.61
CA ASN A 48 35.56 -24.65 21.29
C ASN A 48 35.63 -25.83 20.33
N ILE A 49 34.49 -26.22 19.78
CA ILE A 49 34.44 -27.26 18.75
C ILE A 49 35.14 -26.70 17.51
N ASP A 50 36.21 -27.37 17.08
CA ASP A 50 36.94 -26.98 15.89
C ASP A 50 35.99 -27.02 14.68
N PHE A 51 35.65 -25.83 14.15
CA PHE A 51 34.83 -25.73 12.96
C PHE A 51 35.62 -26.30 11.78
N GLY A 52 35.41 -27.57 11.48
CA GLY A 52 35.95 -28.18 10.26
C GLY A 52 35.53 -27.38 9.02
N ARG A 53 36.13 -27.66 7.85
CA ARG A 53 35.87 -26.93 6.59
C ARG A 53 34.38 -26.76 6.28
N ILE A 54 33.56 -27.77 6.61
CA ILE A 54 32.11 -27.78 6.40
C ILE A 54 31.41 -26.77 7.32
N GLY A 55 31.78 -26.73 8.61
CA GLY A 55 31.23 -25.78 9.59
C GLY A 55 31.59 -24.34 9.26
N ALA A 56 32.84 -24.09 8.84
CA ALA A 56 33.26 -22.77 8.39
C ALA A 56 32.50 -22.28 7.13
N GLN A 57 32.22 -23.19 6.18
CA GLN A 57 31.39 -22.88 5.00
C GLN A 57 29.94 -22.59 5.37
N ALA A 58 29.35 -23.37 6.29
CA ALA A 58 28.01 -23.13 6.79
C ALA A 58 27.91 -21.80 7.55
N ALA A 59 28.86 -21.51 8.44
CA ALA A 59 28.92 -20.24 9.16
C ALA A 59 29.06 -19.06 8.20
N LYS A 60 29.92 -19.16 7.18
CA LYS A 60 30.02 -18.15 6.12
C LYS A 60 28.66 -17.91 5.46
N GLN A 61 27.95 -18.97 5.07
CA GLN A 61 26.64 -18.86 4.44
C GLN A 61 25.61 -18.16 5.35
N VAL A 62 25.56 -18.53 6.64
CA VAL A 62 24.66 -17.92 7.63
C VAL A 62 25.00 -16.44 7.84
N ILE A 63 26.29 -16.10 7.97
CA ILE A 63 26.74 -14.71 8.12
C ILE A 63 26.35 -13.88 6.89
N PHE A 64 26.61 -14.37 5.68
CA PHE A 64 26.22 -13.66 4.46
C PHE A 64 24.70 -13.50 4.33
N GLN A 65 23.92 -14.48 4.77
CA GLN A 65 22.47 -14.36 4.81
C GLN A 65 22.02 -13.29 5.81
N LYS A 66 22.54 -13.30 7.04
CA LYS A 66 22.23 -12.30 8.07
C LYS A 66 22.61 -10.88 7.65
N ILE A 67 23.76 -10.70 6.99
CA ILE A 67 24.18 -9.40 6.44
C ILE A 67 23.18 -8.92 5.39
N ARG A 68 22.79 -9.77 4.44
CA ARG A 68 21.80 -9.41 3.41
C ARG A 68 20.43 -9.07 3.99
N ASP A 69 20.00 -9.80 5.01
CA ASP A 69 18.71 -9.55 5.67
C ASP A 69 18.74 -8.19 6.40
N ALA A 70 19.84 -7.89 7.10
CA ALA A 70 20.04 -6.59 7.75
C ALA A 70 20.11 -5.44 6.74
N GLU A 71 20.80 -5.62 5.61
CA GLU A 71 20.84 -4.64 4.52
C GLU A 71 19.45 -4.36 3.95
N ARG A 72 18.62 -5.39 3.76
CA ARG A 72 17.25 -5.22 3.26
C ARG A 72 16.36 -4.46 4.23
N GLU A 73 16.46 -4.77 5.53
CA GLU A 73 15.67 -4.07 6.55
C GLU A 73 16.08 -2.59 6.63
N GLN A 74 17.37 -2.30 6.55
CA GLN A 74 17.86 -0.92 6.54
C GLN A 74 17.37 -0.16 5.30
N ILE A 75 17.50 -0.74 4.10
CA ILE A 75 17.06 -0.11 2.86
C ILE A 75 15.54 0.16 2.89
N LEU A 76 14.75 -0.75 3.47
CA LEU A 76 13.32 -0.54 3.65
C LEU A 76 13.03 0.60 4.64
N ALA A 77 13.73 0.64 5.78
CA ALA A 77 13.56 1.70 6.76
C ALA A 77 13.84 3.07 6.12
N ASP A 78 14.94 3.19 5.37
CA ASP A 78 15.30 4.38 4.61
C ASP A 78 14.24 4.76 3.56
N PHE A 79 13.54 3.78 2.98
CA PHE A 79 12.45 4.03 2.03
C PHE A 79 11.18 4.51 2.74
N MET A 80 10.81 3.88 3.87
CA MET A 80 9.64 4.28 4.65
C MET A 80 9.78 5.68 5.25
N GLU A 81 11.00 6.10 5.60
CA GLU A 81 11.28 7.44 6.12
C GLU A 81 10.97 8.56 5.10
N ARG A 82 11.04 8.25 3.80
CA ARG A 82 10.76 9.23 2.73
C ARG A 82 9.27 9.54 2.57
N ASN A 83 8.38 8.74 3.16
CA ASN A 83 6.93 8.85 2.98
C ASN A 83 6.48 8.89 1.50
N GLU A 84 7.25 8.28 0.61
CA GLU A 84 6.91 8.15 -0.80
C GLU A 84 5.93 6.99 -1.01
N HIS A 85 4.70 7.32 -1.43
CA HIS A 85 3.66 6.31 -1.67
C HIS A 85 3.52 5.92 -3.15
N LEU A 86 4.12 6.69 -4.06
CA LEU A 86 4.11 6.40 -5.49
C LEU A 86 5.49 5.89 -5.92
N VAL A 87 5.57 4.62 -6.28
CA VAL A 87 6.81 3.95 -6.70
C VAL A 87 6.87 3.89 -8.21
N SER A 88 8.02 4.25 -8.79
CA SER A 88 8.30 4.12 -10.23
C SER A 88 9.46 3.16 -10.43
N GLY A 89 9.23 2.05 -11.14
CA GLY A 89 10.23 1.01 -11.34
C GLY A 89 10.11 0.29 -12.67
N THR A 90 10.96 -0.70 -12.88
CA THR A 90 10.98 -1.54 -14.09
C THR A 90 10.60 -2.97 -13.76
N ILE A 91 9.75 -3.59 -14.57
CA ILE A 91 9.36 -4.99 -14.37
C ILE A 91 10.55 -5.88 -14.71
N LYS A 92 11.12 -6.50 -13.68
CA LYS A 92 12.29 -7.38 -13.83
C LYS A 92 11.90 -8.79 -14.27
N ARG A 93 10.78 -9.29 -13.75
CA ARG A 93 10.24 -10.62 -14.05
C ARG A 93 8.76 -10.72 -13.71
N ILE A 94 8.08 -11.67 -14.33
CA ILE A 94 6.67 -12.00 -14.04
C ILE A 94 6.60 -13.46 -13.62
N GLU A 95 6.07 -13.72 -12.42
CA GLU A 95 5.98 -15.04 -11.79
C GLU A 95 4.53 -15.39 -11.51
N ARG A 96 3.99 -16.42 -12.18
CA ARG A 96 2.58 -16.88 -12.02
C ARG A 96 1.55 -15.75 -12.13
N GLY A 97 1.86 -14.70 -12.91
CA GLY A 97 1.01 -13.53 -13.12
C GLY A 97 1.29 -12.35 -12.17
N ASN A 98 2.13 -12.50 -11.16
CA ASN A 98 2.60 -11.38 -10.35
C ASN A 98 3.82 -10.74 -10.99
N ALA A 99 3.91 -9.42 -10.99
CA ALA A 99 5.08 -8.70 -11.50
C ALA A 99 6.03 -8.35 -10.35
N ILE A 100 7.32 -8.58 -10.57
CA ILE A 100 8.37 -8.09 -9.66
C ILE A 100 8.92 -6.80 -10.27
N VAL A 101 8.69 -5.71 -9.57
CA VAL A 101 9.10 -4.36 -9.97
C VAL A 101 10.36 -4.00 -9.21
N GLU A 102 11.43 -3.70 -9.95
CA GLU A 102 12.69 -3.22 -9.39
C GLU A 102 12.70 -1.68 -9.43
N PHE A 103 12.95 -1.06 -8.29
CA PHE A 103 13.13 0.38 -8.17
C PHE A 103 14.32 0.67 -7.25
N GLY A 104 15.35 1.32 -7.81
CA GLY A 104 16.61 1.51 -7.10
C GLY A 104 17.27 0.18 -6.71
N LYS A 105 17.40 -0.07 -5.40
CA LYS A 105 17.98 -1.31 -4.83
C LYS A 105 16.92 -2.26 -4.27
N ILE A 106 15.64 -1.93 -4.41
CA ILE A 106 14.53 -2.65 -3.79
C ILE A 106 13.73 -3.39 -4.86
N GLU A 107 13.31 -4.61 -4.55
CA GLU A 107 12.33 -5.34 -5.33
C GLU A 107 10.97 -5.27 -4.61
N ALA A 108 9.93 -4.89 -5.34
CA ALA A 108 8.55 -4.92 -4.90
C ALA A 108 7.71 -5.89 -5.71
N LEU A 109 6.67 -6.42 -5.07
CA LEU A 109 5.70 -7.30 -5.67
C LEU A 109 4.48 -6.48 -6.08
N LEU A 110 4.07 -6.57 -7.34
CA LEU A 110 2.77 -6.15 -7.83
C LEU A 110 1.92 -7.42 -8.08
N PRO A 111 1.01 -7.77 -7.15
CA PRO A 111 0.14 -8.92 -7.29
C PRO A 111 -0.81 -8.79 -8.48
N ARG A 112 -1.19 -9.92 -9.09
CA ARG A 112 -2.11 -9.96 -10.23
C ARG A 112 -3.47 -9.33 -9.94
N ASP A 113 -4.00 -9.54 -8.75
CA ASP A 113 -5.27 -8.96 -8.28
C ASP A 113 -5.18 -7.45 -8.00
N GLN A 114 -3.95 -6.92 -7.91
CA GLN A 114 -3.67 -5.51 -7.73
C GLN A 114 -3.23 -4.81 -9.03
N MET A 115 -3.26 -5.51 -10.17
CA MET A 115 -3.01 -4.95 -11.51
C MET A 115 -4.31 -4.44 -12.12
N ILE A 116 -4.21 -3.44 -13.01
CA ILE A 116 -5.37 -2.96 -13.75
C ILE A 116 -5.86 -4.09 -14.68
N PRO A 117 -7.16 -4.44 -14.65
CA PRO A 117 -7.70 -5.48 -15.52
C PRO A 117 -7.39 -5.22 -17.00
N LYS A 118 -6.93 -6.26 -17.71
CA LYS A 118 -6.58 -6.24 -19.15
C LYS A 118 -5.38 -5.36 -19.51
N GLU A 119 -4.67 -4.82 -18.52
CA GLU A 119 -3.38 -4.18 -18.74
C GLU A 119 -2.33 -5.21 -19.21
N ASN A 120 -1.51 -4.84 -20.20
CA ASN A 120 -0.49 -5.72 -20.77
C ASN A 120 0.91 -5.32 -20.28
N LEU A 121 1.25 -5.72 -19.06
CA LEU A 121 2.57 -5.49 -18.47
C LEU A 121 3.56 -6.57 -18.93
N ARG A 122 4.73 -6.15 -19.43
CA ARG A 122 5.81 -7.04 -19.88
C ARG A 122 7.09 -6.80 -19.11
N VAL A 123 7.96 -7.81 -19.15
CA VAL A 123 9.31 -7.69 -18.60
C VAL A 123 10.08 -6.61 -19.37
N GLY A 124 10.69 -5.68 -18.64
CA GLY A 124 11.38 -4.51 -19.18
C GLY A 124 10.53 -3.24 -19.21
N ASP A 125 9.20 -3.33 -19.04
CA ASP A 125 8.35 -2.15 -19.02
C ASP A 125 8.59 -1.34 -17.75
N ARG A 126 8.53 0.00 -17.89
CA ARG A 126 8.47 0.91 -16.75
C ARG A 126 7.02 1.01 -16.28
N VAL A 127 6.82 0.89 -14.98
CA VAL A 127 5.50 0.91 -14.36
C VAL A 127 5.55 1.78 -13.10
N ARG A 128 4.50 2.59 -12.90
CA ARG A 128 4.25 3.26 -11.62
C ARG A 128 3.25 2.46 -10.81
N ALA A 129 3.34 2.47 -9.50
CA ALA A 129 2.33 1.83 -8.67
C ALA A 129 2.29 2.48 -7.29
N TYR A 130 1.15 2.38 -6.64
CA TYR A 130 0.97 2.82 -5.27
C TYR A 130 1.52 1.77 -4.30
N LEU A 131 2.25 2.22 -3.28
CA LEU A 131 2.68 1.42 -2.15
C LEU A 131 1.45 1.05 -1.31
N LEU A 132 0.93 -0.17 -1.48
CA LEU A 132 -0.27 -0.61 -0.77
C LEU A 132 0.03 -0.92 0.69
N ARG A 133 1.07 -1.73 0.94
CA ARG A 133 1.52 -2.12 2.28
C ARG A 133 2.89 -2.78 2.21
N VAL A 134 3.46 -3.06 3.38
CA VAL A 134 4.69 -3.82 3.53
C VAL A 134 4.42 -5.07 4.38
N ASP A 135 4.63 -6.24 3.78
CA ASP A 135 4.42 -7.53 4.45
C ASP A 135 5.77 -8.07 4.95
N ARG A 136 5.87 -8.40 6.24
CA ARG A 136 7.07 -9.02 6.83
C ARG A 136 6.98 -10.54 6.69
N THR A 137 7.74 -11.12 5.76
CA THR A 137 7.76 -12.57 5.53
C THR A 137 9.01 -13.22 6.14
N VAL A 138 9.04 -14.55 6.22
CA VAL A 138 10.22 -15.33 6.64
C VAL A 138 11.45 -15.04 5.77
N ARG A 139 11.26 -14.54 4.54
CA ARG A 139 12.34 -14.18 3.60
C ARG A 139 12.76 -12.71 3.66
N GLY A 140 12.24 -11.97 4.65
CA GLY A 140 12.43 -10.53 4.81
C GLY A 140 11.17 -9.74 4.45
N PRO A 141 11.23 -8.41 4.61
CA PRO A 141 10.12 -7.55 4.26
C PRO A 141 9.92 -7.50 2.75
N GLN A 142 8.66 -7.50 2.34
CA GLN A 142 8.24 -7.44 0.94
C GLN A 142 7.27 -6.28 0.76
N ILE A 143 7.61 -5.40 -0.18
CA ILE A 143 6.76 -4.28 -0.56
C ILE A 143 5.67 -4.78 -1.51
N ILE A 144 4.41 -4.51 -1.16
CA ILE A 144 3.24 -4.83 -1.98
C ILE A 144 2.75 -3.56 -2.66
N LEU A 145 2.67 -3.61 -3.98
CA LEU A 145 2.21 -2.52 -4.83
C LEU A 145 0.77 -2.75 -5.29
N SER A 146 0.10 -1.67 -5.66
CA SER A 146 -1.20 -1.69 -6.30
C SER A 146 -1.34 -0.61 -7.36
N ARG A 147 -2.00 -0.96 -8.46
CA ARG A 147 -2.42 -0.02 -9.52
C ARG A 147 -3.92 0.15 -9.57
N ILE A 148 -4.68 -0.49 -8.67
CA ILE A 148 -6.15 -0.46 -8.67
C ILE A 148 -6.75 0.43 -7.57
N THR A 149 -5.96 0.85 -6.58
CA THR A 149 -6.47 1.70 -5.49
C THR A 149 -6.87 3.09 -6.00
N THR A 150 -7.79 3.74 -5.29
CA THR A 150 -8.14 5.15 -5.50
C THR A 150 -6.99 6.08 -5.14
N GLU A 151 -6.16 5.70 -4.17
CA GLU A 151 -4.96 6.46 -3.79
C GLU A 151 -3.91 6.50 -4.91
N PHE A 152 -3.82 5.46 -5.75
CA PHE A 152 -3.00 5.52 -6.96
C PHE A 152 -3.46 6.64 -7.90
N LEU A 153 -4.76 6.73 -8.17
CA LEU A 153 -5.37 7.78 -8.99
C LEU A 153 -5.08 9.18 -8.42
N LYS A 154 -5.29 9.38 -7.11
CA LYS A 154 -5.00 10.66 -6.45
C LYS A 154 -3.53 11.05 -6.58
N LYS A 155 -2.60 10.13 -6.33
CA LYS A 155 -1.15 10.37 -6.45
C LYS A 155 -0.71 10.66 -7.89
N LEU A 156 -1.38 10.09 -8.90
CA LEU A 156 -1.12 10.46 -10.29
C LEU A 156 -1.56 11.89 -10.60
N PHE A 157 -2.70 12.33 -10.06
CA PHE A 157 -3.15 13.72 -10.21
C PHE A 157 -2.25 14.70 -9.45
N GLU A 158 -1.81 14.35 -8.24
CA GLU A 158 -0.84 15.15 -7.47
C GLU A 158 0.46 15.37 -8.25
N LEU A 159 0.94 14.36 -8.97
CA LEU A 159 2.12 14.47 -9.84
C LEU A 159 1.89 15.34 -11.09
N GLU A 160 0.70 15.31 -11.65
CA GLU A 160 0.37 15.97 -12.92
C GLU A 160 -0.16 17.41 -12.74
N VAL A 161 -0.71 17.71 -11.56
CA VAL A 161 -1.36 18.98 -11.20
C VAL A 161 -0.62 19.59 -10.00
N PRO A 162 0.35 20.51 -10.22
CA PRO A 162 1.12 21.13 -9.14
C PRO A 162 0.25 21.83 -8.09
N GLU A 163 -0.90 22.35 -8.48
CA GLU A 163 -1.84 23.01 -7.57
C GLU A 163 -2.40 22.06 -6.49
N ILE A 164 -2.39 20.74 -6.75
CA ILE A 164 -2.74 19.70 -5.77
C ILE A 164 -1.60 19.46 -4.80
N GLU A 165 -0.36 19.37 -5.31
CA GLU A 165 0.84 19.22 -4.48
C GLU A 165 1.05 20.43 -3.55
N GLU A 166 0.76 21.64 -4.03
CA GLU A 166 0.82 22.88 -3.25
C GLU A 166 -0.36 23.05 -2.27
N GLY A 167 -1.39 22.20 -2.35
CA GLY A 167 -2.57 22.25 -1.48
C GLY A 167 -3.55 23.41 -1.78
N ILE A 168 -3.44 24.04 -2.95
CA ILE A 168 -4.38 25.07 -3.42
C ILE A 168 -5.67 24.42 -3.92
N LEU A 169 -5.53 23.26 -4.56
CA LEU A 169 -6.61 22.41 -5.04
C LEU A 169 -6.58 21.09 -4.28
N GLU A 170 -7.74 20.61 -3.84
CA GLU A 170 -7.87 19.38 -3.06
C GLU A 170 -8.71 18.36 -3.83
N ILE A 171 -8.27 17.09 -3.86
CA ILE A 171 -9.11 15.95 -4.24
C ILE A 171 -9.81 15.44 -2.99
N VAL A 172 -11.09 15.77 -2.84
CA VAL A 172 -11.87 15.47 -1.63
C VAL A 172 -12.25 13.99 -1.58
N SER A 173 -12.70 13.43 -2.70
CA SER A 173 -13.05 12.01 -2.80
C SER A 173 -12.75 11.46 -4.19
N ALA A 174 -12.63 10.14 -4.28
CA ALA A 174 -12.41 9.44 -5.53
C ALA A 174 -13.11 8.07 -5.48
N SER A 175 -13.77 7.69 -6.57
CA SER A 175 -14.35 6.36 -6.78
C SER A 175 -13.84 5.79 -8.09
N ARG A 176 -13.69 4.46 -8.15
CA ARG A 176 -12.94 3.83 -9.25
C ARG A 176 -13.42 2.43 -9.57
N ASP A 177 -13.64 2.20 -10.86
CA ASP A 177 -13.77 0.89 -11.48
C ASP A 177 -12.51 0.67 -12.36
N PRO A 178 -11.46 0.02 -11.80
CA PRO A 178 -10.13 0.02 -12.38
C PRO A 178 -10.09 -0.46 -13.84
N GLY A 179 -9.45 0.32 -14.71
CA GLY A 179 -9.32 0.03 -16.14
C GLY A 179 -10.58 0.32 -16.96
N SER A 180 -11.63 0.86 -16.35
CA SER A 180 -12.86 1.25 -17.05
C SER A 180 -13.23 2.71 -16.86
N ARG A 181 -13.53 3.11 -15.62
CA ARG A 181 -13.99 4.46 -15.31
C ARG A 181 -13.69 4.84 -13.86
N ALA A 182 -13.34 6.09 -13.62
CA ALA A 182 -13.23 6.68 -12.29
C ALA A 182 -13.90 8.04 -12.24
N LYS A 183 -14.22 8.48 -11.03
CA LYS A 183 -14.63 9.84 -10.72
C LYS A 183 -13.75 10.40 -9.62
N ILE A 184 -13.34 11.65 -9.75
CA ILE A 184 -12.70 12.41 -8.68
C ILE A 184 -13.49 13.68 -8.39
N ALA A 185 -13.68 13.97 -7.10
CA ALA A 185 -14.31 15.20 -6.64
C ALA A 185 -13.24 16.17 -6.19
N VAL A 186 -13.24 17.37 -6.78
CA VAL A 186 -12.23 18.40 -6.53
C VAL A 186 -12.84 19.68 -5.97
N ARG A 187 -12.10 20.34 -5.09
CA ARG A 187 -12.45 21.65 -4.51
C ARG A 187 -11.22 22.56 -4.49
N THR A 188 -11.45 23.86 -4.55
CA THR A 188 -10.45 24.88 -4.25
C THR A 188 -11.08 25.95 -3.37
N ASN A 189 -10.29 26.55 -2.48
CA ASN A 189 -10.69 27.73 -1.71
C ASN A 189 -10.34 29.04 -2.43
N ASP A 190 -9.51 28.99 -3.48
CA ASP A 190 -9.19 30.16 -4.29
C ASP A 190 -10.22 30.36 -5.41
N GLN A 191 -11.00 31.43 -5.31
CA GLN A 191 -12.03 31.81 -6.30
C GLN A 191 -11.45 32.16 -7.68
N ARG A 192 -10.14 32.41 -7.78
CA ARG A 192 -9.48 32.68 -9.07
C ARG A 192 -9.11 31.42 -9.83
N LEU A 193 -9.19 30.25 -9.20
CA LEU A 193 -8.82 28.97 -9.77
C LEU A 193 -10.09 28.21 -10.20
N ASP A 194 -10.12 27.76 -11.46
CA ASP A 194 -11.12 26.77 -11.89
C ASP A 194 -10.59 25.37 -11.54
N PRO A 195 -11.21 24.63 -10.61
CA PRO A 195 -10.68 23.34 -10.18
C PRO A 195 -10.77 22.27 -11.26
N ILE A 196 -11.83 22.28 -12.08
CA ILE A 196 -11.99 21.31 -13.17
C ILE A 196 -10.98 21.61 -14.28
N GLY A 197 -10.93 22.86 -14.74
CA GLY A 197 -10.00 23.29 -15.79
C GLY A 197 -8.54 23.04 -15.43
N THR A 198 -8.17 23.27 -14.17
CA THR A 198 -6.81 23.02 -13.66
C THR A 198 -6.43 21.54 -13.70
N CYS A 199 -7.36 20.64 -13.35
CA CYS A 199 -7.12 19.20 -13.39
C CYS A 199 -7.14 18.63 -14.82
N VAL A 200 -7.95 19.21 -15.71
CA VAL A 200 -8.03 18.81 -17.12
C VAL A 200 -6.77 19.26 -17.88
N GLY A 201 -6.30 20.47 -17.62
CA GLY A 201 -5.17 21.09 -18.33
C GLY A 201 -5.51 21.49 -19.77
N MET A 202 -4.52 22.08 -20.46
CA MET A 202 -4.70 22.57 -21.83
C MET A 202 -5.14 21.43 -22.76
N ARG A 203 -6.36 21.52 -23.30
CA ARG A 203 -6.98 20.49 -24.17
C ARG A 203 -7.00 19.07 -23.55
N GLY A 204 -7.08 18.99 -22.22
CA GLY A 204 -7.13 17.69 -21.52
C GLY A 204 -5.76 17.02 -21.35
N SER A 205 -4.65 17.74 -21.53
CA SER A 205 -3.30 17.14 -21.49
C SER A 205 -3.02 16.41 -20.16
N ARG A 206 -3.43 17.00 -19.03
CA ARG A 206 -3.16 16.47 -17.69
C ARG A 206 -3.99 15.21 -17.43
N VAL A 207 -5.32 15.30 -17.61
CA VAL A 207 -6.20 14.14 -17.45
C VAL A 207 -5.88 13.00 -18.43
N GLN A 208 -5.41 13.31 -19.64
CA GLN A 208 -4.98 12.29 -20.62
C GLN A 208 -3.69 11.58 -20.18
N ALA A 209 -2.74 12.29 -19.57
CA ALA A 209 -1.53 11.68 -19.03
C ALA A 209 -1.89 10.66 -17.93
N VAL A 210 -2.77 11.04 -17.00
CA VAL A 210 -3.29 10.14 -15.96
C VAL A 210 -4.06 8.96 -16.56
N THR A 211 -4.96 9.22 -17.52
CA THR A 211 -5.74 8.18 -18.23
C THR A 211 -4.83 7.17 -18.93
N THR A 212 -3.73 7.64 -19.53
CA THR A 212 -2.75 6.78 -20.20
C THR A 212 -2.03 5.89 -19.20
N GLU A 213 -1.61 6.45 -18.06
CA GLU A 213 -1.00 5.68 -16.97
C GLU A 213 -1.97 4.66 -16.37
N LEU A 214 -3.28 4.89 -16.45
CA LEU A 214 -4.34 3.97 -15.98
C LEU A 214 -4.85 3.01 -17.08
N ALA A 215 -4.06 2.79 -18.14
CA ALA A 215 -4.38 1.89 -19.24
C ALA A 215 -5.71 2.21 -19.97
N GLY A 216 -6.02 3.51 -20.11
CA GLY A 216 -7.21 3.99 -20.84
C GLY A 216 -8.47 4.09 -19.99
N GLU A 217 -8.35 4.02 -18.66
CA GLU A 217 -9.45 4.28 -17.74
C GLU A 217 -10.00 5.70 -17.89
N ARG A 218 -11.31 5.85 -18.13
CA ARG A 218 -11.92 7.17 -18.28
C ARG A 218 -12.08 7.86 -16.93
N VAL A 219 -11.49 9.04 -16.75
CA VAL A 219 -11.61 9.80 -15.51
C VAL A 219 -12.56 10.98 -15.69
N ASP A 220 -13.65 11.00 -14.92
CA ASP A 220 -14.50 12.18 -14.78
C ASP A 220 -14.01 13.03 -13.60
N ILE A 221 -13.93 14.35 -13.81
CA ILE A 221 -13.54 15.32 -12.78
C ILE A 221 -14.78 16.14 -12.46
N ILE A 222 -15.25 16.09 -11.22
CA ILE A 222 -16.49 16.73 -10.81
C ILE A 222 -16.24 17.74 -9.68
N LEU A 223 -17.04 18.80 -9.66
CA LEU A 223 -16.94 19.82 -8.63
C LEU A 223 -17.56 19.29 -7.32
N TRP A 224 -16.77 19.31 -6.26
CA TRP A 224 -17.25 18.98 -4.93
C TRP A 224 -18.13 20.12 -4.37
N SER A 225 -19.15 19.76 -3.58
CA SER A 225 -20.07 20.69 -2.94
C SER A 225 -20.33 20.28 -1.49
N ASP A 226 -20.39 21.25 -0.58
CA ASP A 226 -20.82 21.04 0.81
C ASP A 226 -22.30 20.63 0.89
N ASP A 227 -23.13 21.11 -0.04
CA ASP A 227 -24.52 20.68 -0.17
C ASP A 227 -24.58 19.28 -0.81
N PRO A 228 -25.08 18.24 -0.10
CA PRO A 228 -25.09 16.87 -0.58
C PRO A 228 -25.92 16.66 -1.85
N ALA A 229 -27.05 17.37 -1.97
CA ALA A 229 -27.91 17.29 -3.14
C ALA A 229 -27.18 17.79 -4.40
N THR A 230 -26.57 18.96 -4.32
CA THR A 230 -25.72 19.51 -5.40
C THR A 230 -24.54 18.59 -5.70
N PHE A 231 -23.93 17.98 -4.68
CA PHE A 231 -22.81 17.08 -4.89
C PHE A 231 -23.21 15.80 -5.63
N VAL A 232 -24.37 15.21 -5.32
CA VAL A 232 -24.91 14.04 -6.03
C VAL A 232 -25.26 14.37 -7.49
N ILE A 233 -25.85 15.55 -7.75
CA ILE A 233 -26.10 16.03 -9.11
C ILE A 233 -24.79 16.09 -9.90
N ASN A 234 -23.74 16.68 -9.32
CA ASN A 234 -22.42 16.75 -9.95
C ASN A 234 -21.79 15.36 -10.15
N ALA A 235 -21.97 14.44 -9.20
CA ALA A 235 -21.40 13.09 -9.26
C ALA A 235 -22.03 12.24 -10.40
N LEU A 236 -23.30 12.48 -10.73
CA LEU A 236 -24.01 11.79 -11.81
C LEU A 236 -23.65 12.29 -13.22
N ALA A 237 -22.87 13.37 -13.34
CA ALA A 237 -22.36 13.87 -14.61
C ALA A 237 -21.76 12.71 -15.46
N PRO A 238 -22.11 12.62 -16.76
CA PRO A 238 -22.70 13.67 -17.61
C PRO A 238 -24.24 13.70 -17.65
N ALA A 239 -24.95 12.90 -16.84
CA ALA A 239 -26.41 12.87 -16.89
C ALA A 239 -27.03 14.13 -16.23
N GLU A 240 -28.03 14.71 -16.87
CA GLU A 240 -28.76 15.85 -16.31
C GLU A 240 -29.88 15.38 -15.37
N VAL A 241 -29.89 15.92 -14.15
CA VAL A 241 -30.85 15.61 -13.10
C VAL A 241 -31.99 16.63 -13.10
N THR A 242 -33.24 16.16 -13.12
CA THR A 242 -34.44 16.99 -13.10
C THR A 242 -34.79 17.42 -11.67
N SER A 243 -34.77 16.48 -10.72
CA SER A 243 -35.02 16.77 -9.30
C SER A 243 -34.46 15.68 -8.40
N ILE A 244 -34.19 16.01 -7.14
CA ILE A 244 -33.69 15.08 -6.13
C ILE A 244 -34.57 15.13 -4.88
N MET A 245 -34.86 13.97 -4.30
CA MET A 245 -35.55 13.85 -3.02
C MET A 245 -34.60 13.21 -2.01
N VAL A 246 -34.33 13.92 -0.92
CA VAL A 246 -33.36 13.48 0.10
C VAL A 246 -34.11 12.81 1.26
N ASP A 247 -33.68 11.60 1.61
CA ASP A 247 -34.10 10.88 2.81
C ASP A 247 -32.90 10.83 3.77
N GLU A 248 -32.85 11.79 4.71
CA GLU A 248 -31.76 11.89 5.69
C GLU A 248 -31.74 10.72 6.67
N ASP A 249 -32.91 10.14 7.00
CA ASP A 249 -33.02 9.03 7.95
C ASP A 249 -32.40 7.75 7.37
N LYS A 250 -32.58 7.52 6.06
CA LYS A 250 -31.99 6.37 5.35
C LYS A 250 -30.62 6.66 4.73
N HIS A 251 -30.17 7.90 4.74
CA HIS A 251 -28.96 8.34 4.04
C HIS A 251 -28.98 7.98 2.54
N SER A 252 -30.13 8.21 1.91
CA SER A 252 -30.41 7.90 0.51
C SER A 252 -31.04 9.07 -0.24
N MET A 253 -30.88 9.11 -1.56
CA MET A 253 -31.44 10.14 -2.43
C MET A 253 -32.13 9.54 -3.65
N ASP A 254 -33.42 9.83 -3.84
CA ASP A 254 -34.13 9.46 -5.06
C ASP A 254 -33.87 10.53 -6.13
N VAL A 255 -33.24 10.12 -7.23
CA VAL A 255 -32.89 11.01 -8.33
C VAL A 255 -33.84 10.82 -9.51
N VAL A 256 -34.49 11.90 -9.92
CA VAL A 256 -35.38 11.94 -11.08
C VAL A 256 -34.61 12.52 -12.27
N VAL A 257 -34.60 11.78 -13.37
CA VAL A 257 -33.99 12.18 -14.65
C VAL A 257 -35.01 12.01 -15.77
N GLU A 258 -34.87 12.79 -16.84
CA GLU A 258 -35.64 12.59 -18.07
C GLU A 258 -35.32 11.22 -18.69
N GLU A 259 -36.29 10.64 -19.41
CA GLU A 259 -36.16 9.32 -20.03
C GLU A 259 -34.93 9.22 -20.95
N GLU A 260 -34.60 10.31 -21.65
CA GLU A 260 -33.43 10.42 -22.53
C GLU A 260 -32.09 10.33 -21.78
N ASN A 261 -32.07 10.75 -20.51
CA ASN A 261 -30.88 10.76 -19.66
C ASN A 261 -30.76 9.51 -18.76
N LEU A 262 -31.83 8.72 -18.61
CA LEU A 262 -31.87 7.54 -17.74
C LEU A 262 -30.73 6.55 -18.04
N ALA A 263 -30.48 6.27 -19.32
CA ALA A 263 -29.40 5.36 -19.72
C ALA A 263 -28.01 5.89 -19.35
N GLN A 264 -27.80 7.21 -19.41
CA GLN A 264 -26.53 7.84 -19.03
C GLN A 264 -26.37 7.88 -17.51
N ALA A 265 -27.45 8.21 -16.80
CA ALA A 265 -27.49 8.27 -15.35
C ALA A 265 -27.10 6.93 -14.72
N ILE A 266 -27.74 5.84 -15.17
CA ILE A 266 -27.43 4.47 -14.72
C ILE A 266 -26.02 4.06 -15.18
N GLY A 267 -25.70 4.32 -16.45
CA GLY A 267 -24.49 3.83 -17.10
C GLY A 267 -24.51 2.32 -17.35
N ARG A 268 -23.50 1.81 -18.05
CA ARG A 268 -23.43 0.39 -18.42
C ARG A 268 -23.40 -0.49 -17.16
N GLY A 269 -24.46 -1.27 -16.94
CA GLY A 269 -24.57 -2.17 -15.79
C GLY A 269 -24.61 -1.46 -14.43
N GLY A 270 -25.09 -0.20 -14.38
CA GLY A 270 -25.14 0.58 -13.14
C GLY A 270 -23.81 1.23 -12.75
N GLN A 271 -22.80 1.21 -13.64
CA GLN A 271 -21.46 1.73 -13.33
C GLN A 271 -21.47 3.20 -12.90
N ASN A 272 -22.28 4.06 -13.53
CA ASN A 272 -22.25 5.49 -13.24
C ASN A 272 -22.87 5.80 -11.87
N VAL A 273 -24.05 5.22 -11.57
CA VAL A 273 -24.68 5.33 -10.25
C VAL A 273 -23.76 4.77 -9.16
N ARG A 274 -23.20 3.57 -9.35
CA ARG A 274 -22.30 2.99 -8.34
C ARG A 274 -21.09 3.88 -8.05
N LEU A 275 -20.46 4.44 -9.08
CA LEU A 275 -19.35 5.37 -8.90
C LEU A 275 -19.79 6.67 -8.24
N ALA A 276 -20.98 7.19 -8.56
CA ALA A 276 -21.53 8.38 -7.90
C ALA A 276 -21.84 8.11 -6.42
N THR A 277 -22.45 6.98 -6.09
CA THR A 277 -22.72 6.52 -4.72
C THR A 277 -21.43 6.39 -3.91
N GLU A 278 -20.41 5.72 -4.44
CA GLU A 278 -19.10 5.59 -3.78
C GLU A 278 -18.41 6.95 -3.60
N LEU A 279 -18.57 7.88 -4.55
CA LEU A 279 -17.94 9.20 -4.51
C LEU A 279 -18.61 10.15 -3.52
N ALA A 280 -19.95 10.14 -3.51
CA ALA A 280 -20.78 11.01 -2.67
C ALA A 280 -20.95 10.47 -1.26
N GLY A 281 -20.86 9.15 -1.08
CA GLY A 281 -21.17 8.47 0.18
C GLY A 281 -22.67 8.31 0.44
N TRP A 282 -23.53 8.62 -0.52
CA TRP A 282 -25.00 8.51 -0.44
C TRP A 282 -25.52 7.37 -1.30
N GLU A 283 -26.53 6.64 -0.81
CA GLU A 283 -27.26 5.69 -1.64
C GLU A 283 -28.12 6.46 -2.65
N ILE A 284 -28.00 6.15 -3.95
CA ILE A 284 -28.63 6.86 -5.08
C ILE A 284 -29.45 5.86 -5.89
#